data_AF-A0A699KFB8-F1
#
_entry.id   AF-A0A699KFB8-F1
#
_cell.length_a   1.000
_cell.length_b   1.000
_cell.length_c   1.000
_cell.angle_alpha   90.00
_cell.angle_beta   90.00
_cell.angle_gamma   90.00
#
_symmetry.space_group_name_H-M   'P 1'
#
loop_
_entity.id
_entity.type
_entity.pdbx_description
1 polymer ?
#
loop_
_entity_poly.entity_id
_entity_poly.type
_entity_poly.pdbx_seq_one_letter_code
_entity_poly.pdbx_strand_id
1 'polypeptide(L)' 'MGRGKIEIKRIENTSNRQVTYSKRKNGIIKKAKEITVLCDANVSLVIYGS' A
#
# COMPACT_ATOMS: atom_id res chain seq x y z
N MET A 1 -13.33 15.39 4.06
CA MET A 1 -12.36 15.12 5.15
C MET A 1 -11.00 14.83 4.53
N GLY A 2 -9.96 15.59 4.87
CA GLY A 2 -8.64 15.48 4.27
C GLY A 2 -7.82 14.27 4.76
N ARG A 3 -6.59 14.14 4.26
CA ARG A 3 -5.66 13.08 4.67
C ARG A 3 -5.05 13.41 6.03
N GLY A 4 -5.50 12.73 7.08
CA GLY A 4 -4.88 12.82 8.41
C GLY A 4 -3.49 12.18 8.43
N LYS A 5 -2.52 12.82 9.10
CA LYS A 5 -1.22 12.23 9.40
C LYS A 5 -1.42 11.13 10.43
N ILE A 6 -0.82 9.95 10.21
CA ILE A 6 -0.84 8.82 11.15
C ILE A 6 0.59 8.44 11.50
N GLU A 7 0.81 7.96 12.72
CA GLU A 7 2.09 7.37 13.12
C GLU A 7 2.30 6.03 12.41
N ILE A 8 3.56 5.70 12.10
CA ILE A 8 3.92 4.41 11.51
C ILE A 8 4.05 3.38 12.64
N LYS A 9 2.91 2.84 13.05
CA LYS A 9 2.77 1.76 14.04
C LYS A 9 1.63 0.81 13.64
N ARG A 10 1.52 -0.33 14.33
CA ARG A 10 0.41 -1.27 14.11
C ARG A 10 -0.93 -0.56 14.38
N ILE A 11 -1.88 -0.72 13.47
CA ILE A 11 -3.24 -0.19 13.65
C ILE A 11 -4.03 -1.22 14.47
N GLU A 12 -4.40 -0.86 15.69
CA GLU A 12 -5.14 -1.73 16.61
C GLU A 12 -6.56 -1.99 16.11
N ASN A 13 -7.26 -0.93 15.69
CA ASN A 13 -8.62 -1.03 15.16
C ASN A 13 -8.64 -1.85 13.86
N THR A 14 -9.35 -2.98 13.88
CA THR A 14 -9.42 -3.97 12.79
C THR A 14 -10.00 -3.40 11.51
N SER A 15 -11.11 -2.68 11.57
CA SER A 15 -11.76 -2.06 10.41
C SER A 15 -10.85 -1.02 9.75
N ASN A 16 -10.23 -0.15 10.55
CA ASN A 16 -9.29 0.85 10.04
C ASN A 16 -8.04 0.20 9.44
N ARG A 17 -7.57 -0.89 10.03
CA ARG A 17 -6.43 -1.66 9.51
C ARG A 17 -6.76 -2.28 8.16
N GLN A 18 -7.93 -2.90 8.00
CA GLN A 18 -8.36 -3.50 6.72
C GLN A 18 -8.52 -2.45 5.61
N VAL A 19 -9.15 -1.31 5.92
CA VAL A 19 -9.30 -0.22 4.96
C VAL A 19 -7.95 0.38 4.59
N THR A 20 -7.06 0.58 5.57
CA THR A 20 -5.71 1.11 5.33
C THR A 20 -4.86 0.14 4.53
N TYR A 21 -4.93 -1.15 4.85
CA TYR A 21 -4.25 -2.22 4.10
C TYR A 21 -4.68 -2.20 2.64
N SER A 22 -5.99 -2.21 2.38
CA SER A 22 -6.53 -2.18 1.01
C SER A 22 -6.06 -0.96 0.22
N LYS A 23 -6.12 0.23 0.84
CA LYS A 23 -5.67 1.48 0.19
C LYS A 23 -4.16 1.50 -0.07
N ARG A 24 -3.34 1.08 0.91
CA ARG A 24 -1.87 1.08 0.75
C ARG A 24 -1.39 0.00 -0.22
N LYS A 25 -1.97 -1.19 -0.17
CA LYS A 25 -1.70 -2.27 -1.12
C LYS A 25 -1.90 -1.78 -2.56
N ASN A 26 -3.05 -1.17 -2.83
CA ASN A 26 -3.35 -0.64 -4.16
C ASN A 26 -2.36 0.46 -4.59
N GLY A 27 -1.95 1.33 -3.65
CA GLY A 27 -0.93 2.35 -3.90
C GLY A 27 0.44 1.75 -4.27
N ILE A 28 0.89 0.73 -3.55
CA ILE A 28 2.17 0.04 -3.81
C ILE A 28 2.13 -0.67 -5.17
N ILE A 29 1.05 -1.39 -5.47
CA ILE A 29 0.88 -2.06 -6.77
C ILE A 29 0.96 -1.05 -7.92
N LYS A 30 0.30 0.10 -7.77
CA LYS A 30 0.38 1.18 -8.76
C LYS A 30 1.81 1.67 -8.95
N LYS A 31 2.56 1.87 -7.85
CA LYS A 31 3.98 2.28 -7.91
C LYS A 31 4.88 1.23 -8.56
N ALA A 32 4.68 -0.06 -8.27
CA ALA A 32 5.42 -1.13 -8.94
C ALA A 32 5.18 -1.09 -10.46
N LYS A 33 3.92 -0.91 -10.89
CA LYS A 33 3.58 -0.76 -12.31
C LYS A 33 4.22 0.48 -12.95
N GLU A 34 4.21 1.61 -12.24
CA GLU A 34 4.87 2.84 -12.71
C GLU A 34 6.37 2.61 -12.95
N ILE A 35 7.06 1.91 -12.04
CA ILE A 35 8.49 1.59 -12.20
C ILE A 35 8.73 0.71 -13.44
N THR A 36 7.92 -0.34 -13.63
CA THR A 36 8.06 -1.22 -14.79
C THR A 36 7.88 -0.45 -16.10
N VAL A 37 6.91 0.47 -16.18
CA VAL A 37 6.67 1.25 -17.41
C VAL A 37 7.72 2.33 -17.64
N LEU A 38 8.11 3.06 -16.58
CA LEU A 38 9.01 4.22 -16.72
C LEU A 38 10.47 3.82 -16.88
N CYS A 39 10.88 2.70 -16.27
CA CYS A 39 12.28 2.30 -16.20
C CYS A 39 12.56 0.98 -16.93
N ASP A 40 11.56 0.41 -17.62
CA ASP A 40 11.64 -0.90 -18.30
C ASP A 40 12.22 -2.01 -17.40
N ALA A 41 11.81 -2.00 -16.13
CA ALA A 41 12.36 -2.86 -15.09
C ALA A 41 11.37 -3.97 -14.68
N ASN A 42 11.88 -5.19 -14.57
CA ASN A 42 11.13 -6.30 -13.99
C ASN A 42 11.02 -6.14 -12.47
N VAL A 43 9.80 -5.95 -11.96
CA VAL A 43 9.51 -5.76 -10.54
C VAL A 43 8.62 -6.88 -10.04
N SER A 44 9.00 -7.51 -8.93
CA SER A 44 8.18 -8.50 -8.23
C SER A 44 7.80 -7.99 -6.84
N LEU A 45 6.54 -8.23 -6.43
CA LEU A 45 5.99 -7.81 -5.16
C LEU A 45 5.25 -8.97 -4.50
N VAL A 46 5.62 -9.32 -3.26
CA VAL A 46 4.96 -10.37 -2.48
C VAL A 46 4.37 -9.75 -1.22
N ILE A 47 3.06 -9.92 -1.02
CA ILE A 47 2.34 -9.43 0.16
C ILE A 47 1.51 -10.59 0.72
N TYR A 48 1.78 -10.95 1.98
CA TYR A 48 0.95 -11.88 2.74
C TYR A 48 -0.13 -11.11 3.50
N GLY A 49 -1.35 -11.63 3.51
CA GLY A 49 -2.51 -10.94 4.09
C GLY A 49 -2.91 -11.46 5.47
N SER A 50 -3.37 -10.54 6.33
CA SER A 50 -4.32 -10.78 7.43
C SER A 50 -5.22 -9.56 7.60
#